data_AF-A0A2K8UHG1-F1
#
_entry.id   AF-A0A2K8UHG1-F1
#
_cell.length_a   1.000
_cell.length_b   1.000
_cell.length_c   1.000
_cell.angle_alpha   90.00
_cell.angle_beta   90.00
_cell.angle_gamma   90.00
#
_symmetry.space_group_name_H-M   'P 1'
#
loop_
_entity.id
_entity.type
_entity.pdbx_description
1 polymer ?
#
loop_
_entity_poly.entity_id
_entity_poly.type
_entity_poly.pdbx_seq_one_letter_code
_entity_poly.pdbx_strand_id
1 'polypeptide(L)'
;MLAAAAAGWLNQIDATPGAVVLPDLDEGEAACIRIALTHAGASLVLMDERAGRAVAMEHGLVVAGTAAIIGMAKTRRLIGSARDAFARLHGSDFRISAQVIETVLRRVGEMA
;
A
#
# COMPACT_ATOMS: atom_id res chain seq x y z
N MET A 1 10.09 6.72 -11.96
CA MET A 1 11.03 6.60 -10.83
C MET A 1 11.92 7.85 -10.69
N LEU A 2 12.69 8.24 -11.73
CA LEU A 2 13.58 9.42 -11.68
C LEU A 2 12.88 10.73 -11.27
N ALA A 3 11.70 11.01 -11.81
CA ALA A 3 10.95 12.22 -11.48
C ALA A 3 10.45 12.27 -10.02
N ALA A 4 10.05 11.13 -9.45
CA ALA A 4 9.60 11.05 -8.06
C ALA A 4 10.76 11.22 -7.07
N ALA A 5 11.93 10.66 -7.39
CA ALA A 5 13.16 10.87 -6.63
C ALA A 5 13.58 12.33 -6.67
N ALA A 6 13.63 12.94 -7.87
CA ALA A 6 13.98 14.36 -8.01
C ALA A 6 13.01 15.30 -7.28
N ALA A 7 11.73 14.93 -7.18
CA ALA A 7 10.72 15.69 -6.43
C ALA A 7 10.79 15.47 -4.91
N GLY A 8 11.67 14.59 -4.41
CA GLY A 8 11.80 14.26 -2.99
C GLY A 8 10.71 13.33 -2.45
N TRP A 9 9.95 12.67 -3.34
CA TRP A 9 8.86 11.75 -2.95
C TRP A 9 9.38 10.33 -2.71
N LEU A 10 10.57 10.02 -3.21
CA LEU A 10 11.24 8.73 -3.04
C LEU A 10 12.58 8.95 -2.34
N ASN A 11 12.74 8.31 -1.19
CA ASN A 11 14.00 8.29 -0.44
C ASN A 11 14.60 6.88 -0.51
N GLN A 12 15.90 6.80 -0.77
CA GLN A 12 16.64 5.55 -0.72
C GLN A 12 17.16 5.33 0.70
N ILE A 13 17.12 4.08 1.16
CA ILE A 13 17.66 3.64 2.45
C ILE A 13 18.78 2.65 2.14
N ASP A 14 20.00 2.96 2.60
CA ASP A 14 21.19 2.22 2.20
C ASP A 14 21.33 0.85 2.87
N ALA A 15 20.70 0.65 4.02
CA ALA A 15 20.70 -0.63 4.71
C ALA A 15 19.34 -0.90 5.37
N THR A 16 18.79 -2.08 5.09
CA THR A 16 17.60 -2.56 5.80
C THR A 16 17.98 -2.93 7.23
N PRO A 17 17.30 -2.40 8.25
CA PRO A 17 17.54 -2.77 9.63
C PRO A 17 17.37 -4.27 9.85
N GLY A 18 18.27 -4.90 10.60
CA GLY A 18 18.26 -6.36 10.87
C GLY A 18 17.53 -6.77 12.17
N ALA A 19 16.69 -5.91 12.74
CA ALA A 19 16.24 -6.07 14.13
C ALA A 19 15.20 -7.18 14.36
N VAL A 20 14.44 -7.58 13.34
CA VAL A 20 13.31 -8.52 13.45
C VAL A 20 13.40 -9.59 12.36
N VAL A 21 13.26 -10.86 12.74
CA VAL A 21 13.24 -11.99 11.79
C VAL A 21 11.80 -12.29 11.40
N LEU A 22 11.51 -12.29 10.10
CA LEU A 22 10.16 -12.47 9.53
C LEU A 22 10.20 -13.63 8.52
N PRO A 23 10.27 -14.89 9.00
CA PRO A 23 10.63 -16.05 8.17
C PRO A 23 9.54 -16.44 7.17
N ASP A 24 8.30 -16.00 7.39
CA ASP A 24 7.14 -16.33 6.55
C ASP A 24 6.95 -15.36 5.36
N LEU A 25 7.82 -14.35 5.25
CA LEU A 25 7.77 -13.32 4.21
C LEU A 25 8.98 -13.41 3.28
N ASP A 26 8.80 -12.94 2.04
CA ASP A 26 9.96 -12.67 1.21
C ASP A 26 10.76 -11.48 1.75
N GLU A 27 12.02 -11.38 1.32
CA GLU A 27 12.92 -10.34 1.83
C GLU A 27 12.48 -8.91 1.45
N GLY A 28 11.72 -8.74 0.37
CA GLY A 28 11.17 -7.45 -0.02
C GLY A 28 10.10 -6.97 0.96
N GLU A 29 9.10 -7.81 1.25
CA GLU A 29 8.06 -7.52 2.23
C GLU A 29 8.65 -7.35 3.64
N ALA A 30 9.54 -8.25 4.04
CA ALA A 30 10.19 -8.22 5.33
C ALA A 30 11.02 -6.93 5.51
N ALA A 31 11.73 -6.49 4.47
CA ALA A 31 12.48 -5.25 4.49
C ALA A 31 11.57 -4.03 4.67
N CYS A 32 10.43 -3.96 3.97
CA CYS A 32 9.45 -2.89 4.13
C CYS A 32 8.97 -2.75 5.58
N ILE A 33 8.67 -3.89 6.24
CA ILE A 33 8.24 -3.90 7.65
C ILE A 33 9.37 -3.43 8.56
N ARG A 34 10.60 -3.94 8.39
CA ARG A 34 11.74 -3.55 9.23
C ARG A 34 12.07 -2.07 9.11
N ILE A 35 12.01 -1.52 7.89
CA ILE A 35 12.16 -0.09 7.65
C ILE A 35 11.10 0.70 8.43
N ALA A 36 9.82 0.32 8.27
CA ALA A 36 8.72 1.01 8.91
C ALA A 36 8.80 1.00 10.45
N LEU A 37 9.29 -0.10 11.04
CA LEU A 37 9.48 -0.23 12.50
C LEU A 37 10.60 0.64 13.06
N THR A 38 11.62 0.95 12.25
CA THR A 38 12.72 1.84 12.67
C THR A 38 12.45 3.31 12.42
N HIS A 39 11.41 3.63 11.66
CA HIS A 39 11.04 5.01 11.38
C HIS A 39 10.40 5.65 12.61
N ALA A 40 10.96 6.76 13.08
CA ALA A 40 10.52 7.44 14.31
C ALA A 40 9.12 8.09 14.22
N GLY A 41 8.55 8.18 13.01
CA GLY A 41 7.22 8.77 12.76
C GLY A 41 6.17 7.74 12.36
N ALA A 42 4.91 8.19 12.29
CA ALA A 42 3.81 7.36 11.80
C ALA A 42 4.08 6.90 10.36
N SER A 43 4.03 5.59 10.16
CA SER A 43 4.29 4.95 8.87
C SER A 43 3.02 4.28 8.36
N LEU A 44 2.69 4.53 7.10
CA LEU A 44 1.72 3.72 6.35
C LEU A 44 2.51 2.76 5.47
N VAL A 45 2.39 1.47 5.73
CA VAL A 45 3.04 0.43 4.93
C VAL A 45 2.13 0.03 3.79
N LEU A 46 2.65 0.04 2.56
CA LEU A 46 1.95 -0.51 1.41
C LEU A 46 2.25 -1.99 1.29
N MET A 47 1.22 -2.83 1.38
CA MET A 47 1.38 -4.29 1.33
C MET A 47 0.18 -4.96 0.65
N ASP A 48 0.42 -5.58 -0.50
CA ASP A 48 -0.62 -6.19 -1.34
C ASP A 48 -0.79 -7.71 -1.10
N GLU A 49 0.20 -8.39 -0.53
CA GLU A 49 0.07 -9.79 -0.13
C GLU A 49 -0.53 -9.96 1.27
N ARG A 50 -1.26 -11.07 1.45
CA ARG A 50 -1.99 -11.33 2.70
C ARG A 50 -1.06 -11.62 3.89
N ALA A 51 0.03 -12.33 3.65
CA ALA A 51 1.00 -12.69 4.70
C ALA A 51 1.69 -11.43 5.23
N GLY A 52 2.25 -10.59 4.36
CA GLY A 52 2.87 -9.33 4.76
C GLY A 52 1.92 -8.40 5.50
N ARG A 53 0.65 -8.30 5.07
CA ARG A 53 -0.37 -7.54 5.82
C ARG A 53 -0.57 -8.03 7.25
N ALA A 54 -0.71 -9.35 7.42
CA ALA A 54 -0.95 -9.94 8.73
C ALA A 54 0.22 -9.65 9.67
N VAL A 55 1.45 -9.94 9.23
CA VAL A 55 2.67 -9.70 10.00
C VAL A 55 2.85 -8.22 10.32
N ALA A 56 2.66 -7.32 9.36
CA ALA A 56 2.77 -5.88 9.62
C ALA A 56 1.75 -5.39 10.67
N MET A 57 0.51 -5.88 10.61
CA MET A 57 -0.52 -5.56 11.60
C MET A 57 -0.21 -6.14 12.98
N GLU A 58 0.35 -7.35 13.07
CA GLU A 58 0.80 -7.96 14.33
C GLU A 58 1.88 -7.12 15.01
N HIS A 59 2.73 -6.44 14.22
CA HIS A 59 3.71 -5.48 14.71
C HIS A 59 3.15 -4.07 14.95
N GLY A 60 1.83 -3.87 14.89
CA GLY A 60 1.16 -2.60 15.17
C GLY A 60 1.29 -1.55 14.07
N LEU A 61 1.72 -1.93 12.87
CA LEU A 61 1.84 -1.01 11.73
C LEU A 61 0.48 -0.77 11.08
N VAL A 62 0.29 0.45 10.57
CA VAL A 62 -0.86 0.77 9.72
C VAL A 62 -0.55 0.32 8.30
N VAL A 63 -1.44 -0.47 7.71
CA VAL A 63 -1.23 -1.08 6.41
C VAL A 63 -2.33 -0.67 5.43
N ALA A 64 -1.95 -0.41 4.19
CA ALA A 64 -2.86 -0.22 3.06
C ALA A 64 -2.41 -1.06 1.86
N GLY A 65 -3.36 -1.65 1.15
CA GLY A 65 -3.10 -2.15 -0.20
C GLY A 65 -3.43 -1.10 -1.26
N THR A 66 -3.10 -1.39 -2.51
CA THR A 66 -3.35 -0.53 -3.67
C THR A 66 -4.81 -0.06 -3.77
N ALA A 67 -5.78 -0.94 -3.48
CA ALA A 67 -7.20 -0.59 -3.51
C ALA A 67 -7.58 0.48 -2.46
N ALA A 68 -6.96 0.41 -1.27
CA ALA A 68 -7.18 1.40 -0.22
C ALA A 68 -6.59 2.76 -0.62
N ILE A 69 -5.47 2.79 -1.35
CA ILE A 69 -4.87 4.01 -1.88
C ILE A 69 -5.80 4.71 -2.86
N ILE A 70 -6.43 3.97 -3.77
CA ILE A 70 -7.44 4.52 -4.70
C ILE A 70 -8.60 5.16 -3.92
N GLY A 71 -9.12 4.44 -2.92
CA GLY A 71 -10.18 4.96 -2.05
C GLY A 71 -9.78 6.25 -1.33
N MET A 72 -8.60 6.26 -0.70
CA MET A 72 -8.07 7.44 0.00
C MET A 72 -7.86 8.63 -0.95
N ALA A 73 -7.34 8.39 -2.15
CA ALA A 73 -7.16 9.42 -3.15
C ALA A 73 -8.50 10.06 -3.55
N LYS A 74 -9.55 9.25 -3.72
CA LYS A 74 -10.89 9.75 -4.01
C LYS A 74 -11.47 10.55 -2.84
N THR A 75 -11.39 10.02 -1.61
CA THR A 75 -11.87 10.74 -0.41
C THR A 75 -11.16 12.09 -0.24
N ARG A 76 -9.88 12.16 -0.58
CA ARG A 76 -9.07 13.39 -0.55
C ARG A 76 -9.22 14.27 -1.80
N ARG A 77 -10.10 13.91 -2.74
CA ARG A 77 -10.35 14.62 -4.02
C ARG A 77 -9.10 14.78 -4.90
N LEU A 78 -8.14 13.87 -4.77
CA LEU A 78 -6.92 13.83 -5.61
C LEU A 78 -7.19 13.19 -6.98
N ILE A 79 -8.24 12.37 -7.07
CA ILE A 79 -8.71 11.78 -8.32
C ILE A 79 -10.21 12.06 -8.49
N GLY A 80 -10.64 12.22 -9.75
CA GLY A 80 -12.03 12.50 -10.10
C GLY A 80 -12.97 11.31 -9.89
N SER A 81 -12.47 10.07 -10.05
CA SER A 81 -13.26 8.84 -10.05
C SER A 81 -12.42 7.68 -9.52
N ALA A 82 -12.87 7.01 -8.45
CA ALA A 82 -12.23 5.77 -7.99
C ALA A 82 -12.53 4.63 -8.97
N ARG A 83 -13.73 4.61 -9.53
CA ARG A 83 -14.16 3.66 -10.57
C ARG A 83 -13.22 3.65 -11.78
N ASP A 84 -12.84 4.82 -12.29
CA ASP A 84 -11.96 4.91 -13.47
C ASP A 84 -10.54 4.44 -13.13
N ALA A 85 -10.07 4.74 -11.92
CA ALA A 85 -8.79 4.24 -11.42
C ALA A 85 -8.80 2.71 -11.31
N PHE A 86 -9.87 2.11 -10.79
CA PHE A 86 -10.02 0.66 -10.76
C PHE A 86 -10.14 0.04 -12.15
N ALA A 87 -10.85 0.67 -13.09
CA ALA A 87 -10.94 0.19 -14.47
C ALA A 87 -9.56 0.14 -15.15
N ARG A 88 -8.74 1.19 -14.94
CA ARG A 88 -7.35 1.22 -15.42
C ARG A 88 -6.48 0.16 -14.75
N LEU A 89 -6.64 -0.04 -13.44
CA LEU A 89 -5.91 -1.07 -12.70
C LEU A 89 -6.29 -2.48 -13.18
N HIS A 90 -7.57 -2.73 -13.47
CA HIS A 90 -8.06 -4.00 -13.97
C HIS A 90 -7.57 -4.33 -15.39
N GLY A 91 -7.24 -3.30 -16.19
CA GLY A 91 -6.60 -3.45 -17.50
C GLY A 91 -5.09 -3.73 -17.43
N SER A 92 -4.52 -3.86 -16.23
CA SER A 92 -3.11 -4.22 -16.01
C SER A 92 -2.99 -5.66 -15.49
N ASP A 93 -1.76 -6.12 -15.28
CA ASP A 93 -1.51 -7.44 -14.67
C ASP A 93 -1.83 -7.50 -13.15
N PHE A 94 -2.37 -6.43 -12.58
CA PHE A 94 -2.73 -6.37 -11.16
C PHE A 94 -3.97 -7.21 -10.85
N ARG A 95 -3.83 -8.17 -9.94
CA ARG A 95 -4.91 -9.06 -9.52
C ARG A 95 -5.66 -8.48 -8.32
N ILE A 96 -6.95 -8.23 -8.50
CA ILE A 96 -7.85 -7.74 -7.45
C ILE A 96 -9.23 -8.36 -7.60
N SER A 97 -9.86 -8.74 -6.50
CA SER A 97 -11.21 -9.29 -6.54
C SER A 97 -12.25 -8.19 -6.71
N ALA A 98 -13.34 -8.49 -7.43
CA ALA A 98 -14.47 -7.59 -7.59
C ALA A 98 -15.03 -7.14 -6.23
N GLN A 99 -15.07 -8.03 -5.25
CA GLN A 99 -15.55 -7.73 -3.89
C GLN A 99 -14.73 -6.61 -3.20
N VAL A 100 -13.40 -6.58 -3.40
CA VAL A 100 -12.56 -5.51 -2.86
C VAL A 100 -12.86 -4.18 -3.54
N ILE A 101 -13.01 -4.18 -4.87
CA ILE A 101 -13.37 -2.98 -5.64
C ILE A 101 -14.72 -2.44 -5.17
N GLU A 102 -15.74 -3.28 -5.11
CA GLU A 102 -17.08 -2.91 -4.65
C GLU A 102 -17.07 -2.33 -3.23
N THR A 103 -16.31 -2.93 -2.33
CA THR A 103 -16.16 -2.44 -0.96
C THR A 103 -15.59 -1.03 -0.93
N VAL A 104 -14.57 -0.74 -1.75
CA VAL A 104 -14.00 0.61 -1.83
C VAL A 104 -14.97 1.59 -2.49
N LEU A 105 -15.60 1.23 -3.61
CA LEU A 105 -16.57 2.10 -4.29
C LEU A 105 -17.74 2.47 -3.39
N ARG A 106 -18.27 1.51 -2.61
CA ARG A 106 -19.29 1.77 -1.59
C ARG A 106 -18.84 2.79 -0.55
N ARG A 107 -17.62 2.64 -0.02
CA ARG A 107 -17.07 3.55 1.00
C ARG A 107 -16.89 4.97 0.49
N VAL A 108 -16.61 5.16 -0.81
CA VAL A 108 -16.42 6.49 -1.41
C VAL A 108 -17.68 7.05 -2.08
N GLY A 109 -18.82 6.38 -1.95
CA GLY A 109 -20.10 6.83 -2.51
C GLY A 109 -20.21 6.70 -4.04
N GLU A 110 -19.44 5.80 -4.64
CA GLU A 110 -19.46 5.52 -6.09
C GLU A 110 -20.09 4.16 -6.41
N MET A 111 -20.78 3.54 -5.47
CA MET A 111 -21.59 2.35 -5.76
C MET A 111 -22.78 2.78 -6.63
N ALA A 112 -22.91 2.14 -7.79
CA ALA A 112 -24.07 2.30 -8.66
C ALA A 112 -25.21 1.44 -8.13
#